data_AF-A0A356P8T7-F1
#
_entry.id   AF-A0A356P8T7-F1
#
_cell.length_a   1.000
_cell.length_b   1.000
_cell.length_c   1.000
_cell.angle_alpha   90.00
_cell.angle_beta   90.00
_cell.angle_gamma   90.00
#
_symmetry.space_group_name_H-M   'P 1'
#
loop_
_entity.id
_entity.type
_entity.pdbx_description
1 polymer ?
#
loop_
_entity_poly.entity_id
_entity_poly.type
_entity_poly.pdbx_seq_one_letter_code
_entity_poly.pdbx_strand_id
1 'polypeptide(L)'
;MSWIESNQEVGRHPKTKKLARLLDVSIVTVVGHLHYLWWWAMDFAQDGYIGKYDEFDIAEACLWVGDHQSFVEALIQSGFVDKTESGLLIHDWFEYAGRLIIQKDMKREKTNERVKRFRDKSAKTCNADVTLLPYLT
;
A
#
# COMPACT_ATOMS: atom_id res chain seq x y z
N MET A 1 -1.18 6.16 -8.13
CA MET A 1 -1.75 4.94 -8.74
C MET A 1 -0.90 3.77 -8.29
N SER A 2 -1.46 2.90 -7.46
CA SER A 2 -0.79 1.70 -6.96
C SER A 2 -1.25 0.53 -7.83
N TRP A 3 -0.32 -0.06 -8.59
CA TRP A 3 -0.58 -1.24 -9.42
C TRP A 3 -0.12 -2.46 -8.62
N ILE A 4 -1.02 -3.42 -8.44
CA ILE A 4 -0.70 -4.72 -7.85
C ILE A 4 -1.02 -5.82 -8.87
N GLU A 5 -0.11 -6.76 -9.02
CA GLU A 5 -0.34 -7.94 -9.84
C GLU A 5 -1.24 -8.91 -9.09
N SER A 6 -2.37 -9.27 -9.69
CA SER A 6 -3.31 -10.24 -9.12
C SER A 6 -3.16 -11.57 -9.86
N ASN A 7 -2.62 -12.58 -9.17
CA ASN A 7 -2.43 -13.90 -9.74
C ASN A 7 -3.76 -14.66 -9.77
N GLN A 8 -4.04 -15.33 -10.90
CA GLN A 8 -5.26 -16.15 -11.06
C GLN A 8 -5.42 -17.23 -9.98
N GLU A 9 -4.31 -17.63 -9.35
CA GLU A 9 -4.28 -18.63 -8.28
C GLU A 9 -4.98 -18.16 -7.00
N VAL A 10 -5.10 -16.85 -6.76
CA VAL A 10 -5.70 -16.30 -5.54
C VAL A 10 -7.11 -16.84 -5.32
N GLY A 11 -7.95 -16.89 -6.35
CA GLY A 11 -9.32 -17.41 -6.23
C GLY A 11 -9.40 -18.93 -6.03
N ARG A 12 -8.35 -19.68 -6.37
CA ARG A 12 -8.31 -21.15 -6.28
C ARG A 12 -7.54 -21.65 -5.06
N HIS A 13 -6.78 -20.77 -4.42
CA HIS A 13 -5.88 -21.10 -3.32
C HIS A 13 -6.62 -21.65 -2.09
N PRO A 14 -6.09 -22.67 -1.39
CA PRO A 14 -6.70 -23.23 -0.19
C PRO A 14 -6.92 -22.20 0.93
N LYS A 15 -6.01 -21.21 1.08
CA LYS A 15 -6.17 -20.12 2.07
C LYS A 15 -7.41 -19.28 1.80
N THR A 16 -7.66 -18.90 0.55
CA THR A 16 -8.87 -18.14 0.14
C THR A 16 -10.14 -18.94 0.41
N LYS A 17 -10.14 -20.23 0.09
CA LYS A 17 -11.28 -21.12 0.41
C LYS A 17 -11.47 -21.30 1.92
N LYS A 18 -10.39 -21.25 2.71
CA LYS A 18 -10.46 -21.27 4.18
C LYS A 18 -11.06 -19.98 4.72
N LEU A 19 -10.59 -18.83 4.25
CA LEU A 19 -11.11 -17.52 4.64
C LEU A 19 -12.60 -17.37 4.30
N ALA A 20 -13.01 -17.80 3.10
CA ALA A 20 -14.42 -17.79 2.68
C ALA A 20 -15.33 -18.59 3.62
N ARG A 21 -14.86 -19.75 4.09
CA ARG A 21 -15.60 -20.58 5.07
C ARG A 21 -15.65 -19.95 6.46
N LEU A 22 -14.58 -19.28 6.89
CA LEU A 22 -14.52 -18.64 8.22
C LEU A 22 -15.44 -17.41 8.29
N LEU A 23 -15.54 -16.66 7.20
CA LEU A 23 -16.37 -15.44 7.12
C LEU A 23 -17.80 -15.70 6.63
N ASP A 24 -18.11 -16.93 6.21
CA ASP A 24 -19.38 -17.31 5.60
C ASP A 24 -19.80 -16.44 4.40
N VAL A 25 -18.84 -16.17 3.50
CA VAL A 25 -19.06 -15.37 2.28
C VAL A 25 -18.53 -16.06 1.04
N SER A 26 -18.94 -15.56 -0.13
CA SER A 26 -18.47 -16.10 -1.41
C SER A 26 -16.96 -15.89 -1.60
N ILE A 27 -16.32 -16.78 -2.35
CA ILE A 27 -14.89 -16.64 -2.71
C ILE A 27 -14.63 -15.30 -3.42
N VAL A 28 -15.55 -14.86 -4.28
CA VAL A 28 -15.42 -13.58 -5.02
C VAL A 28 -15.38 -12.40 -4.05
N THR A 29 -16.22 -12.45 -3.01
CA THR A 29 -16.26 -11.45 -1.93
C THR A 29 -14.93 -11.40 -1.18
N VAL A 30 -14.39 -12.56 -0.79
CA VAL A 30 -13.07 -12.64 -0.13
C VAL A 30 -11.96 -12.08 -1.00
N VAL A 31 -11.95 -12.43 -2.28
CA VAL A 31 -10.96 -11.90 -3.22
C VAL A 31 -11.03 -10.37 -3.25
N GLY A 32 -12.24 -9.79 -3.26
CA GLY A 32 -12.43 -8.35 -3.14
C GLY A 32 -11.80 -7.77 -1.86
N HIS A 33 -12.14 -8.32 -0.69
CA HIS A 33 -11.60 -7.87 0.60
C HIS A 33 -10.07 -7.94 0.64
N LEU A 34 -9.46 -9.00 0.11
CA LEU A 34 -8.00 -9.13 0.05
C LEU A 34 -7.36 -8.06 -0.85
N HIS A 35 -7.97 -7.72 -1.99
CA HIS A 35 -7.44 -6.66 -2.85
C HIS A 35 -7.49 -5.30 -2.15
N TYR A 36 -8.58 -5.00 -1.47
CA TYR A 36 -8.70 -3.79 -0.67
C TYR A 36 -7.66 -3.74 0.45
N LEU A 37 -7.45 -4.85 1.17
CA LEU A 37 -6.37 -4.98 2.17
C LEU A 37 -5.01 -4.62 1.57
N TRP A 38 -4.67 -5.20 0.42
CA TRP A 38 -3.36 -4.98 -0.20
C TRP A 38 -3.17 -3.57 -0.74
N TRP A 39 -4.23 -2.98 -1.32
CA TRP A 39 -4.18 -1.58 -1.77
C TRP A 39 -3.97 -0.64 -0.60
N TRP A 40 -4.74 -0.82 0.47
CA TRP A 40 -4.60 -0.04 1.67
C TRP A 40 -3.21 -0.21 2.30
N ALA A 41 -2.72 -1.45 2.40
CA ALA A 41 -1.39 -1.72 2.94
C ALA A 41 -0.28 -1.04 2.13
N MET A 42 -0.38 -0.97 0.79
CA MET A 42 0.61 -0.25 -0.02
C MET A 42 0.72 1.24 0.30
N ASP A 43 -0.35 1.87 0.80
CA ASP A 43 -0.35 3.29 1.10
C ASP A 43 -0.08 3.55 2.59
N PHE A 44 -0.59 2.69 3.48
CA PHE A 44 -0.61 2.89 4.93
C PHE A 44 0.27 1.92 5.74
N ALA A 45 0.66 0.78 5.18
CA ALA A 45 1.48 -0.27 5.84
C ALA A 45 2.53 -0.84 4.86
N GLN A 46 3.41 0.04 4.35
CA GLN A 46 4.36 -0.32 3.29
C GLN A 46 5.34 -1.44 3.69
N ASP A 47 5.66 -1.55 4.97
CA ASP A 47 6.45 -2.64 5.55
C ASP A 47 5.66 -3.94 5.77
N GLY A 48 4.36 -3.95 5.46
CA GLY A 48 3.46 -5.08 5.67
C GLY A 48 3.02 -5.22 7.13
N TYR A 49 3.48 -4.33 8.01
CA TYR A 49 3.13 -4.34 9.41
C TYR A 49 1.84 -3.57 9.65
N ILE A 50 0.79 -4.30 9.98
CA ILE A 50 -0.55 -3.75 10.25
C ILE A 50 -0.87 -3.70 11.74
N GLY A 51 0.00 -4.22 12.62
CA GLY A 51 -0.21 -4.23 14.07
C GLY A 51 -0.22 -2.85 14.75
N LYS A 52 -0.06 -1.75 13.99
CA LYS A 52 -0.25 -0.37 14.47
C LYS A 52 -1.70 0.12 14.33
N TYR A 53 -2.54 -0.65 13.64
CA TYR A 53 -3.95 -0.39 13.40
C TYR A 53 -4.80 -1.33 14.24
N ASP A 54 -5.97 -0.86 14.66
CA ASP A 54 -6.91 -1.70 15.38
C ASP A 54 -7.71 -2.60 14.42
N GLU A 55 -8.50 -3.51 14.98
CA GLU A 55 -9.31 -4.42 14.18
C GLU A 55 -10.36 -3.69 13.34
N PHE A 56 -10.82 -2.53 13.82
CA PHE A 56 -11.79 -1.68 13.13
C PHE A 56 -11.17 -1.09 11.86
N ASP A 57 -10.01 -0.44 11.96
CA ASP A 57 -9.26 0.16 10.85
C ASP A 57 -8.99 -0.87 9.75
N ILE A 58 -8.55 -2.08 10.14
CA ILE A 58 -8.24 -3.17 9.20
C ILE A 58 -9.53 -3.66 8.51
N ALA A 59 -10.62 -3.82 9.24
CA ALA A 59 -11.90 -4.25 8.68
C ALA A 59 -12.49 -3.18 7.74
N GLU A 60 -12.44 -1.90 8.13
CA GLU A 60 -12.91 -0.77 7.33
C GLU A 60 -12.10 -0.64 6.03
N ALA A 61 -10.77 -0.77 6.12
CA ALA A 61 -9.89 -0.78 4.96
C ALA A 61 -10.26 -1.87 3.95
N CYS A 62 -10.78 -3.00 4.42
CA CYS A 62 -11.23 -4.12 3.59
C CYS A 62 -12.69 -3.99 3.13
N LEU A 63 -13.41 -2.94 3.54
CA LEU A 63 -14.87 -2.80 3.35
C LEU A 63 -15.66 -3.97 3.96
N TRP A 64 -15.22 -4.48 5.11
CA TRP A 64 -15.93 -5.50 5.85
C TRP A 64 -17.05 -4.87 6.71
N VAL A 65 -18.26 -5.43 6.62
CA VAL A 65 -19.47 -4.90 7.28
C VAL A 65 -19.89 -5.75 8.49
N GLY A 66 -19.26 -6.90 8.70
CA GLY A 66 -19.53 -7.78 9.84
C GLY A 66 -18.70 -7.41 11.07
N ASP A 67 -18.54 -8.37 11.98
CA ASP A 67 -17.71 -8.20 13.16
C ASP A 67 -16.22 -8.03 12.80
N HIS A 68 -15.63 -6.94 13.27
CA HIS A 68 -14.26 -6.54 12.92
C HIS A 68 -13.22 -7.49 13.51
N GLN A 69 -13.42 -7.92 14.76
CA GLN A 69 -12.50 -8.84 15.44
C GLN A 69 -12.50 -10.20 14.75
N SER A 70 -13.68 -10.74 14.44
CA SER A 70 -13.83 -12.01 13.70
C SER A 70 -13.17 -11.95 12.33
N PHE A 71 -13.19 -10.79 11.66
CA PHE A 71 -12.52 -10.60 10.38
C PHE A 71 -11.00 -10.72 10.48
N VAL A 72 -10.40 -10.00 11.43
CA VAL A 72 -8.95 -10.07 11.67
C VAL A 72 -8.53 -11.47 12.13
N GLU A 73 -9.31 -12.10 13.03
CA GLU A 73 -9.06 -13.47 13.45
C GLU A 73 -9.15 -14.46 12.27
N ALA A 74 -10.10 -14.28 11.36
CA ALA A 74 -10.22 -15.10 10.17
C ALA A 74 -9.04 -14.92 9.21
N LEU A 75 -8.52 -13.70 9.04
CA LEU A 75 -7.30 -13.42 8.27
C LEU A 75 -6.08 -14.14 8.86
N ILE A 76 -5.97 -14.14 10.19
CA ILE A 76 -4.89 -14.85 10.90
C ILE A 76 -5.03 -16.37 10.71
N GLN A 77 -6.22 -16.91 10.99
CA GLN A 77 -6.47 -18.35 10.89
C GLN A 77 -6.32 -18.87 9.46
N SER A 78 -6.65 -18.06 8.46
CA SER A 78 -6.48 -18.42 7.05
C SER A 78 -5.05 -18.28 6.54
N GLY A 79 -4.15 -17.64 7.29
CA GLY A 79 -2.74 -17.47 6.97
C GLY A 79 -2.48 -16.39 5.91
N PHE A 80 -3.34 -15.38 5.86
CA PHE A 80 -3.08 -14.13 5.12
C PHE A 80 -2.41 -13.07 6.00
N VAL A 81 -2.59 -13.18 7.31
CA VAL A 81 -1.93 -12.35 8.32
C VAL A 81 -1.24 -13.29 9.31
N ASP A 82 0.00 -12.98 9.67
CA ASP A 82 0.73 -13.67 10.72
C ASP A 82 0.69 -12.85 12.00
N LYS A 83 0.43 -13.52 13.12
CA LYS A 83 0.53 -12.94 14.45
C LYS A 83 1.93 -13.20 15.00
N THR A 84 2.72 -12.14 15.17
CA THR A 84 4.06 -12.18 15.75
C THR A 84 4.03 -11.65 17.19
N GLU A 85 5.17 -11.76 17.90
CA GLU A 85 5.33 -11.14 19.22
C GLU A 85 5.17 -9.62 19.17
N SER A 86 5.54 -9.00 18.05
CA SER A 86 5.49 -7.57 17.85
C SER A 86 4.13 -7.06 17.37
N GLY A 87 3.29 -7.90 16.76
CA GLY A 87 1.96 -7.49 16.28
C GLY A 87 1.46 -8.34 15.11
N LEU A 88 0.86 -7.68 14.12
CA LEU A 88 0.27 -8.32 12.94
C LEU A 88 1.05 -7.94 11.68
N LEU A 89 1.41 -8.94 10.88
CA LEU A 89 2.12 -8.78 9.61
C LEU A 89 1.34 -9.45 8.47
N ILE A 90 1.26 -8.83 7.31
CA ILE A 90 0.69 -9.48 6.12
C ILE A 90 1.66 -10.58 5.66
N HIS A 91 1.14 -11.79 5.49
CA HIS A 91 1.90 -12.96 5.07
C HIS A 91 2.45 -12.78 3.65
N ASP A 92 3.71 -13.20 3.43
CA ASP A 92 4.46 -13.08 2.16
C ASP A 92 4.52 -11.65 1.56
N TRP A 93 4.32 -10.61 2.39
CA TRP A 93 4.25 -9.23 1.91
C TRP A 93 5.50 -8.78 1.15
N PHE A 94 6.69 -9.09 1.67
CA PHE A 94 7.94 -8.70 1.01
C PHE A 94 8.19 -9.45 -0.30
N GLU A 95 7.71 -10.68 -0.44
CA GLU A 95 7.87 -11.47 -1.67
C GLU A 95 7.01 -10.90 -2.81
N TYR A 96 5.81 -10.43 -2.47
CA TYR A 96 4.85 -9.89 -3.43
C TYR A 96 4.94 -8.37 -3.62
N ALA A 97 4.92 -7.59 -2.55
CA ALA A 97 4.89 -6.13 -2.59
C ALA A 97 6.28 -5.49 -2.50
N GLY A 98 7.29 -6.18 -1.94
CA GLY A 98 8.62 -5.61 -1.71
C GLY A 98 9.28 -5.06 -2.98
N ARG A 99 9.18 -5.78 -4.10
CA ARG A 99 9.70 -5.30 -5.40
C ARG A 99 8.96 -4.06 -5.92
N LEU A 100 7.65 -3.97 -5.69
CA LEU A 100 6.82 -2.84 -6.14
C LEU A 100 7.10 -1.58 -5.31
N ILE A 101 7.29 -1.73 -4.01
CA ILE A 101 7.59 -0.63 -3.08
C ILE A 101 8.97 -0.04 -3.39
N ILE A 102 10.00 -0.87 -3.55
CA ILE A 102 11.36 -0.42 -3.93
C ILE A 102 11.33 0.37 -5.24
N GLN A 103 10.55 -0.06 -6.23
CA GLN A 103 10.38 0.70 -7.48
C GLN A 103 9.64 2.04 -7.28
N LYS A 104 8.66 2.09 -6.38
CA LYS A 104 7.90 3.30 -6.05
C LYS A 104 8.81 4.33 -5.38
N ASP A 105 9.63 3.91 -4.42
CA ASP A 105 10.60 4.78 -3.73
C ASP A 105 11.65 5.32 -4.70
N MET A 106 12.25 4.47 -5.53
CA MET A 106 13.19 4.91 -6.56
C MET A 106 12.57 5.91 -7.55
N LYS A 107 11.28 5.75 -7.90
CA LYS A 107 10.56 6.70 -8.78
C LYS A 107 10.28 8.03 -8.07
N ARG A 108 9.93 8.00 -6.78
CA ARG A 108 9.69 9.19 -5.97
C ARG A 108 10.96 10.01 -5.81
N GLU A 109 12.08 9.37 -5.51
CA GLU A 109 13.39 10.03 -5.41
C GLU A 109 13.77 10.72 -6.73
N LYS A 110 13.71 10.00 -7.86
CA LYS A 110 14.00 10.56 -9.19
C LYS A 110 13.09 11.74 -9.54
N THR A 111 11.83 11.70 -9.12
CA THR A 111 10.87 12.79 -9.36
C THR A 111 11.22 14.01 -8.50
N ASN A 112 11.50 13.81 -7.21
CA ASN A 112 11.92 14.87 -6.30
C ASN A 112 13.20 15.56 -6.79
N GLU A 113 14.18 14.78 -7.28
CA GLU A 113 15.39 15.32 -7.87
C GLU A 113 15.12 16.18 -9.12
N ARG A 114 14.22 15.73 -10.01
CA ARG A 114 13.84 16.50 -11.21
C ARG A 114 13.17 17.82 -10.84
N VAL A 115 12.22 17.79 -9.89
CA VAL A 115 11.52 18.98 -9.40
C VAL A 115 12.50 19.96 -8.74
N LYS A 116 13.44 19.45 -7.92
CA LYS A 116 14.49 20.27 -7.31
C LYS A 116 15.36 20.95 -8.36
N ARG A 117 15.86 20.20 -9.36
CA ARG A 117 16.66 20.76 -10.46
C ARG A 117 15.90 21.81 -11.27
N PHE A 118 14.61 21.60 -11.52
CA PHE A 118 13.77 22.57 -12.24
C PHE A 118 13.56 23.85 -11.43
N ARG A 119 13.31 23.73 -10.11
CA ARG A 119 13.21 24.86 -9.18
C ARG A 119 14.52 25.65 -9.13
N ASP A 120 15.65 24.98 -8.98
CA ASP A 120 16.98 25.61 -8.92
C ASP A 120 17.32 26.34 -10.23
N LYS A 121 16.97 25.75 -11.38
CA LYS A 121 17.17 26.37 -12.70
C LYS A 121 16.26 27.60 -12.88
N SER A 122 14.99 27.48 -12.52
CA SER A 122 14.03 28.59 -12.60
C SER A 122 14.45 29.75 -11.69
N ALA A 123 14.87 29.46 -10.45
CA ALA A 123 15.38 30.48 -9.52
C ALA A 123 16.65 31.18 -10.06
N LYS A 124 17.53 30.46 -10.76
CA LYS A 124 18.69 31.08 -11.45
C LYS A 124 18.26 31.97 -12.62
N THR A 125 17.28 31.56 -13.41
CA THR A 125 16.76 32.34 -14.54
C THR A 125 16.06 33.63 -14.07
N CYS A 126 15.25 33.57 -13.01
CA CYS A 126 14.60 34.75 -12.42
C CYS A 126 15.62 35.78 -11.87
N ASN A 127 16.73 35.32 -11.27
CA ASN A 127 17.76 36.21 -10.74
C ASN A 127 18.66 36.84 -11.83
N ALA A 128 18.74 36.23 -13.01
CA ALA A 128 19.52 36.76 -14.14
C ALA A 128 18.80 37.90 -14.87
N ASP A 129 17.46 37.93 -14.83
CA ASP A 129 16.64 38.95 -15.51
C ASP A 129 16.61 40.29 -14.74
N VAL A 130 16.82 40.26 -13.42
CA VAL A 130 16.81 41.47 -12.57
C VAL A 130 18.12 42.26 -12.68
N THR A 131 19.21 41.66 -13.16
CA THR A 131 20.54 42.29 -13.23
C THR A 131 20.82 43.04 -14.55
N LEU A 132 19.89 43.08 -15.51
CA LEU A 132 20.08 43.69 -16.84
C LEU A 132 19.24 44.96 -17.11
N LEU A 133 18.96 45.78 -16.09
CA LEU A 133 18.51 47.17 -16.33
C LEU A 133 19.71 48.12 -16.24
N PRO A 134 20.40 48.43 -17.37
CA PRO A 134 21.35 49.51 -17.38
C PRO A 134 20.58 50.83 -17.22
N TYR A 135 20.98 51.59 -16.20
CA TYR A 135 20.74 53.02 -16.09
C TYR A 135 21.09 53.67 -17.44
N LEU A 136 20.09 54.05 -18.24
CA LEU A 136 20.26 54.94 -19.38
C LEU A 136 19.78 56.32 -18.93
N THR A 137 20.77 57.14 -18.58
CA THR A 137 20.72 58.61 -18.46
C THR A 137 20.44 59.28 -19.79
#